data_AF-A0A4R4Z9C4-F1
#
_entry.id   AF-A0A4R4Z9C4-F1
#
_cell.length_a   1.000
_cell.length_b   1.000
_cell.length_c   1.000
_cell.angle_alpha   90.00
_cell.angle_beta   90.00
_cell.angle_gamma   90.00
#
_symmetry.space_group_name_H-M   'P 1'
#
loop_
_entity.id
_entity.type
_entity.pdbx_description
1 polymer ?
#
loop_
_entity_poly.entity_id
_entity_poly.type
_entity_poly.pdbx_seq_one_letter_code
_entity_poly.pdbx_strand_id
1 'polypeptide(L)'
;MADPNCIHMKPEDFEHLSRVLTAVGEDMQTGWNRHRAAIEASESRIGRDPLGSAFRREYGPARESVLALADPLPGRWLTQGKNGTDAVALYFLAQQDATGCFPR
;
A
#
# COMPACT_ATOMS: atom_id res chain seq x y z
N MET A 1 19.56 -24.70 24.86
CA MET A 1 19.64 -24.89 23.39
C MET A 1 18.31 -24.42 22.83
N ALA A 2 18.31 -23.47 21.90
CA ALA A 2 17.07 -23.07 21.22
C ALA A 2 16.58 -24.23 20.34
N ASP A 3 15.27 -24.50 20.37
CA ASP A 3 14.64 -25.50 19.52
C ASP A 3 14.83 -25.10 18.04
N PRO A 4 15.43 -25.94 17.19
CA PRO A 4 15.66 -25.64 15.77
C PRO A 4 14.37 -25.42 14.96
N ASN A 5 13.18 -25.73 15.51
CA ASN A 5 11.88 -25.44 14.91
C ASN A 5 11.25 -24.10 15.35
N CYS A 6 11.89 -23.33 16.24
CA CYS A 6 11.40 -22.02 16.64
C CYS A 6 11.87 -20.94 15.64
N ILE A 7 11.01 -20.58 14.68
CA ILE A 7 11.24 -19.40 13.84
C ILE A 7 10.95 -18.16 14.67
N HIS A 8 12.00 -17.53 15.19
CA HIS A 8 11.88 -16.22 15.83
C HIS A 8 11.81 -15.12 14.77
N MET A 9 10.85 -14.21 14.93
CA MET A 9 10.87 -12.95 14.20
C MET A 9 12.16 -12.20 14.56
N LYS A 10 12.73 -11.47 13.58
CA LYS A 10 13.73 -10.42 13.81
C LYS A 10 13.02 -9.07 13.79
N PRO A 11 12.64 -8.51 14.95
CA PRO A 11 11.80 -7.33 15.01
C PRO A 11 12.40 -6.14 14.27
N GLU A 12 13.72 -5.93 14.38
CA GLU A 12 14.43 -4.83 13.74
C GLU A 12 14.35 -4.86 12.21
N ASP A 13 14.46 -6.06 11.62
CA ASP A 13 14.36 -6.26 10.17
C ASP A 13 12.92 -5.99 9.69
N PHE A 14 11.93 -6.45 10.46
CA PHE A 14 10.52 -6.24 10.14
C PHE A 14 10.09 -4.78 10.33
N GLU A 15 10.57 -4.07 11.35
CA GLU A 15 10.33 -2.64 11.54
C GLU A 15 10.93 -1.81 10.41
N HIS A 16 12.15 -2.16 9.97
CA HIS A 16 12.78 -1.50 8.84
C HIS A 16 11.96 -1.72 7.56
N LEU A 17 11.64 -2.97 7.23
CA LEU A 17 10.81 -3.31 6.07
C LEU A 17 9.46 -2.61 6.11
N SER A 18 8.79 -2.60 7.27
CA SER A 18 7.47 -1.95 7.44
C SER A 18 7.53 -0.47 7.14
N ARG A 19 8.56 0.23 7.62
CA ARG A 19 8.77 1.66 7.31
C ARG A 19 9.01 1.90 5.82
N VAL A 20 9.81 1.05 5.17
CA VAL A 20 10.04 1.14 3.72
C VAL A 20 8.74 0.97 2.95
N LEU A 21 7.92 -0.02 3.30
CA LEU A 21 6.63 -0.27 2.64
C LEU A 21 5.65 0.90 2.82
N THR A 22 5.60 1.47 4.03
CA THR A 22 4.81 2.68 4.30
C THR A 22 5.27 3.85 3.43
N ALA A 23 6.58 4.13 3.39
CA ALA A 23 7.14 5.21 2.58
C ALA A 23 6.85 5.04 1.08
N VAL A 24 6.98 3.81 0.56
CA VAL A 24 6.59 3.48 -0.83
C VAL A 24 5.10 3.77 -1.06
N GLY A 25 4.23 3.42 -0.11
CA GLY A 25 2.81 3.71 -0.19
C GLY A 25 2.50 5.21 -0.23
N GLU A 26 3.18 6.02 0.60
CA GLU A 26 3.03 7.48 0.64
C GLU A 26 3.52 8.16 -0.64
N ASP A 27 4.67 7.74 -1.15
CA ASP A 27 5.24 8.21 -2.41
C ASP A 27 4.33 7.86 -3.59
N MET A 28 3.83 6.62 -3.63
CA MET A 28 2.86 6.19 -4.64
C MET A 28 1.56 6.98 -4.54
N GLN A 29 1.04 7.24 -3.32
CA GLN A 29 -0.18 8.02 -3.13
C GLN A 29 -0.01 9.43 -3.70
N THR A 30 1.13 10.06 -3.42
CA THR A 30 1.44 11.41 -3.88
C THR A 30 1.57 11.47 -5.40
N GLY A 31 2.31 10.53 -5.99
CA GLY A 31 2.46 10.42 -7.44
C GLY A 31 1.12 10.14 -8.13
N TRP A 32 0.35 9.19 -7.58
CA TRP A 32 -0.94 8.82 -8.14
C TRP A 32 -1.96 9.95 -8.09
N ASN A 33 -2.07 10.67 -6.97
CA ASN A 33 -2.98 11.81 -6.85
C ASN A 33 -2.72 12.88 -7.92
N ARG A 34 -1.44 13.15 -8.23
CA ARG A 34 -1.05 14.08 -9.29
C ARG A 34 -1.52 13.59 -10.67
N HIS A 35 -1.29 12.33 -10.99
CA HIS A 35 -1.70 11.76 -12.28
C HIS A 35 -3.21 11.64 -12.42
N ARG A 36 -3.91 11.23 -11.36
CA ARG A 36 -5.37 11.19 -11.31
C ARG A 36 -5.99 12.56 -11.58
N ALA A 37 -5.50 13.60 -10.91
CA ALA A 37 -5.94 14.97 -11.15
C ALA A 37 -5.69 15.42 -12.60
N ALA A 38 -4.56 15.03 -13.20
CA ALA A 38 -4.26 15.34 -14.60
C ALA A 38 -5.20 14.61 -15.58
N ILE A 39 -5.57 13.36 -15.30
CA ILE A 39 -6.58 12.60 -16.06
C ILE A 39 -7.93 13.32 -16.00
N GLU A 40 -8.39 13.67 -14.81
CA GLU A 40 -9.67 14.36 -14.57
C GLU A 40 -9.70 15.74 -15.25
N ALA A 41 -8.61 16.52 -15.12
CA ALA A 41 -8.49 17.81 -15.79
C ALA A 41 -8.52 17.67 -17.33
N SER A 42 -7.91 16.61 -17.87
CA SER A 42 -7.89 16.36 -19.32
C SER A 42 -9.27 15.98 -19.86
N GLU A 43 -10.10 15.27 -19.08
CA GLU A 43 -11.47 14.93 -19.50
C GLU A 43 -12.33 16.16 -19.75
N SER A 44 -12.19 17.19 -18.90
CA SER A 44 -12.93 18.45 -19.06
C SER A 44 -12.64 19.16 -20.39
N ARG A 45 -11.50 18.84 -21.03
CA ARG A 45 -11.03 19.43 -22.28
C ARG A 45 -11.49 18.66 -23.51
N ILE A 46 -12.09 17.48 -23.36
CA ILE A 46 -12.64 16.73 -24.48
C ILE A 46 -13.93 17.43 -24.95
N GLY A 47 -14.00 17.77 -26.23
CA GLY A 47 -15.14 18.45 -26.85
C GLY A 47 -16.46 17.68 -26.69
N ARG A 48 -17.59 18.40 -26.69
CA ARG A 48 -18.94 17.79 -26.75
C ARG A 48 -19.44 17.61 -28.18
N ASP A 49 -18.61 17.91 -29.16
CA ASP A 49 -18.86 17.73 -30.57
C ASP A 49 -18.82 16.24 -30.97
N PRO A 50 -19.20 15.89 -32.22
CA PRO A 50 -19.16 14.50 -32.67
C PRO A 50 -17.76 13.87 -32.57
N LEU A 51 -16.70 14.66 -32.79
CA LEU A 51 -15.32 14.19 -32.67
C LEU A 51 -14.98 13.83 -31.21
N GLY A 52 -15.26 14.71 -30.26
CA GLY A 52 -15.03 14.45 -28.84
C GLY A 52 -15.89 13.31 -28.30
N SER A 53 -17.10 13.12 -28.84
CA SER A 53 -17.96 11.96 -28.51
C SER A 53 -17.36 10.64 -29.02
N ALA A 54 -16.88 10.62 -30.26
CA ALA A 54 -16.18 9.45 -30.82
C ALA A 54 -14.91 9.13 -30.04
N PHE A 55 -14.11 10.15 -29.68
CA PHE A 55 -12.91 9.97 -28.87
C PHE A 55 -13.21 9.42 -27.47
N ARG A 56 -14.23 9.95 -26.77
CA ARG A 56 -14.61 9.44 -25.43
C ARG A 56 -14.95 7.96 -25.45
N ARG A 57 -15.57 7.46 -26.52
CA ARG A 57 -15.93 6.04 -26.63
C ARG A 57 -14.70 5.14 -26.60
N GLU A 58 -13.61 5.56 -27.25
CA GLU A 58 -12.35 4.81 -27.27
C GLU A 58 -11.51 5.07 -26.01
N TYR A 59 -11.50 6.30 -25.51
CA TYR A 59 -10.71 6.71 -24.34
C TYR A 59 -11.26 6.19 -23.01
N GLY A 60 -12.59 6.15 -22.86
CA GLY A 60 -13.26 5.78 -21.60
C GLY A 60 -12.76 4.45 -21.01
N PRO A 61 -12.79 3.34 -21.78
CA PRO A 61 -12.32 2.04 -21.29
C PRO A 61 -10.84 2.05 -20.86
N ALA A 62 -9.98 2.75 -21.62
CA ALA A 62 -8.55 2.85 -21.28
C ALA A 62 -8.35 3.64 -19.98
N ARG A 63 -9.06 4.75 -19.80
CA ARG A 63 -9.04 5.52 -18.54
C ARG A 63 -9.52 4.68 -17.37
N GLU A 64 -10.68 4.03 -17.50
CA GLU A 64 -11.25 3.18 -16.45
C GLU A 64 -10.28 2.07 -16.05
N SER A 65 -9.63 1.42 -17.02
CA SER A 65 -8.61 0.41 -16.76
C SER A 65 -7.43 0.94 -15.94
N VAL A 66 -6.91 2.12 -16.28
CA VAL A 66 -5.81 2.76 -15.54
C VAL A 66 -6.24 3.12 -14.11
N LEU A 67 -7.41 3.74 -13.94
CA LEU A 67 -7.94 4.10 -12.62
C LEU A 67 -8.15 2.86 -11.76
N ALA A 68 -8.79 1.82 -12.28
CA ALA A 68 -9.08 0.59 -11.55
C ALA A 68 -7.80 -0.13 -11.09
N LEU A 69 -6.74 -0.09 -11.90
CA LEU A 69 -5.46 -0.69 -11.56
C LEU A 69 -4.69 0.12 -10.51
N ALA A 70 -4.61 1.44 -10.70
CA ALA A 70 -3.74 2.29 -9.90
C ALA A 70 -4.34 2.74 -8.56
N ASP A 71 -5.65 2.99 -8.50
CA ASP A 71 -6.35 3.44 -7.30
C ASP A 71 -6.05 2.64 -6.03
N PRO A 72 -6.04 1.29 -6.04
CA PRO A 72 -5.79 0.53 -4.82
C PRO A 72 -4.31 0.40 -4.45
N LEU A 73 -3.36 0.69 -5.35
CA LEU A 73 -1.94 0.37 -5.12
C LEU A 73 -1.32 1.10 -3.92
N PRO A 74 -1.49 2.42 -3.75
CA PRO A 74 -0.94 3.11 -2.58
C PRO A 74 -1.46 2.51 -1.26
N GLY A 75 -2.78 2.28 -1.18
CA GLY A 75 -3.42 1.69 -0.01
C GLY A 75 -2.93 0.28 0.30
N ARG A 76 -2.61 -0.53 -0.71
CA ARG A 76 -2.04 -1.88 -0.50
C ARG A 76 -0.67 -1.84 0.16
N TRP A 77 0.21 -0.93 -0.25
CA TRP A 77 1.54 -0.78 0.35
C TRP A 77 1.46 -0.22 1.78
N LEU A 78 0.61 0.79 2.00
CA LEU A 78 0.34 1.32 3.35
C LEU A 78 -0.21 0.23 4.29
N THR A 79 -1.13 -0.60 3.79
CA THR A 79 -1.67 -1.73 4.56
C THR A 79 -0.58 -2.74 4.92
N GLN A 80 0.32 -3.08 3.99
CA GLN A 80 1.43 -3.99 4.28
C GLN A 80 2.39 -3.41 5.33
N GLY A 81 2.75 -2.12 5.21
CA GLY A 81 3.59 -1.44 6.21
C GLY A 81 2.95 -1.40 7.60
N LYS A 82 1.64 -1.13 7.67
CA LYS A 82 0.86 -1.23 8.92
C LYS A 82 0.87 -2.65 9.49
N ASN A 83 0.56 -3.66 8.66
CA ASN A 83 0.51 -5.04 9.11
C ASN A 83 1.86 -5.52 9.67
N GLY A 84 2.98 -5.12 9.05
CA GLY A 84 4.31 -5.44 9.56
C GLY A 84 4.61 -4.74 10.90
N THR A 85 4.21 -3.48 11.05
CA THR A 85 4.32 -2.74 12.33
C THR A 85 3.51 -3.41 13.44
N ASP A 86 2.26 -3.78 13.14
CA ASP A 86 1.39 -4.47 14.09
C ASP A 86 1.96 -5.85 14.46
N ALA A 87 2.53 -6.58 13.51
CA ALA A 87 3.14 -7.88 13.75
C ALA A 87 4.33 -7.79 14.71
N VAL A 88 5.18 -6.77 14.59
CA VAL A 88 6.28 -6.53 15.53
C VAL A 88 5.75 -6.23 16.93
N ALA A 89 4.73 -5.36 17.04
CA ALA A 89 4.12 -5.06 18.33
C ALA A 89 3.54 -6.33 19.01
N LEU A 90 2.86 -7.17 18.23
CA LEU A 90 2.34 -8.45 18.71
C LEU A 90 3.46 -9.41 19.15
N TYR A 91 4.59 -9.43 18.44
CA TYR A 91 5.74 -10.25 18.83
C TYR A 91 6.29 -9.81 20.20
N PHE A 92 6.46 -8.51 20.43
CA PHE A 92 6.93 -8.02 21.72
C PHE A 92 5.95 -8.29 22.87
N LEU A 93 4.64 -8.18 22.63
CA LEU A 93 3.63 -8.56 23.62
C LEU A 93 3.73 -10.05 23.98
N ALA A 94 3.81 -10.93 22.97
CA ALA A 94 3.97 -12.36 23.20
C ALA A 94 5.28 -12.71 23.94
N GLN A 95 6.37 -11.99 23.66
CA GLN A 95 7.63 -12.17 24.37
C GLN A 95 7.51 -11.75 25.84
N GLN A 96 6.85 -10.62 26.14
CA GLN A 96 6.61 -10.17 27.51
C GLN A 96 5.77 -11.20 28.29
N ASP A 97 4.67 -11.68 27.71
CA ASP A 97 3.81 -12.69 28.32
C ASP A 97 4.59 -13.97 28.64
N ALA A 98 5.39 -14.46 27.69
CA ALA A 98 6.20 -15.65 27.88
C ALA A 98 7.24 -15.48 28.99
N THR A 99 7.90 -14.32 29.08
CA THR A 99 8.87 -14.04 30.16
C THR A 99 8.21 -13.90 31.53
N GLY A 100 6.95 -13.50 31.60
CA GLY A 100 6.17 -13.44 32.85
C GLY A 100 5.76 -14.81 33.40
N CYS A 101 5.79 -15.86 32.59
CA CYS A 101 5.41 -17.22 32.97
C CYS A 101 6.54 -18.06 33.61
N PHE A 102 7.78 -17.55 33.72
CA PHE A 102 8.89 -18.26 34.36
C PHE A 102 9.30 -17.58 35.68
N PRO A 103 9.37 -18.32 36.82
CA PRO A 103 9.88 -17.77 38.07
C PRO A 103 11.38 -17.45 37.95
N ARG A 104 11.80 -16.34 38.56
CA ARG A 104 13.21 -15.92 38.64
C ARG A 104 14.06 -16.85 39.49
#